data_AF-A0A9R0ATE5-F1
#
_entry.id   AF-A0A9R0ATE5-F1
#
_cell.length_a   1.000
_cell.length_b   1.000
_cell.length_c   1.000
_cell.angle_alpha   90.00
_cell.angle_beta   90.00
_cell.angle_gamma   90.00
#
_symmetry.space_group_name_H-M   'P 1'
#
loop_
_entity.id
_entity.type
_entity.pdbx_description
1 polymer ?
#
loop_
_entity_poly.entity_id
_entity_poly.type
_entity_poly.pdbx_seq_one_letter_code
_entity_poly.pdbx_strand_id
1 'polypeptide(L)'
;MGCICHLVQLATGCGIRALHQPIEEILSSIYAHFDIRWLSLLTCIKRVLSQWDALQAYFASHEDVEKPGKVKMLAEHLTSKKTKFFFLFLSQVLKPLAELKEFMIHRLHQEMTSLVRSFMGRFLPASLIADVPLKDIKFKEASLQFPDKELFLGAAAQTFLEDNMDELSSSVPMMIKAVRDFFVAVTTKMMTAFPLDNIILQNLTVLNQESRHQFSPNSGAAHSYTPSKAVLLAAKHCTFKYNHQ
;
A
#
# COMPACT_ATOMS: atom_id res chain seq x y z
N MET A 1 -5.11 -19.82 -5.50
CA MET A 1 -4.55 -18.45 -5.56
C MET A 1 -5.70 -17.47 -5.34
N GLY A 2 -5.62 -16.62 -4.31
CA GLY A 2 -6.60 -15.53 -4.17
C GLY A 2 -6.41 -14.48 -5.28
N CYS A 3 -7.44 -13.69 -5.58
CA CYS A 3 -7.31 -12.55 -6.50
C CYS A 3 -6.22 -11.59 -6.03
N ILE A 4 -5.64 -10.79 -6.94
CA ILE A 4 -4.71 -9.71 -6.56
C ILE A 4 -5.31 -8.78 -5.50
N CYS A 5 -6.61 -8.52 -5.58
CA CYS A 5 -7.36 -7.79 -4.55
C CYS A 5 -7.23 -8.37 -3.15
N HIS A 6 -7.22 -9.70 -3.02
CA HIS A 6 -7.09 -10.39 -1.76
C HIS A 6 -5.63 -10.35 -1.24
N LEU A 7 -4.65 -10.43 -2.14
CA LEU A 7 -3.24 -10.33 -1.76
C LEU A 7 -2.90 -8.93 -1.25
N VAL A 8 -3.39 -7.89 -1.94
CA VAL A 8 -3.27 -6.49 -1.52
C VAL A 8 -3.98 -6.25 -0.18
N GLN A 9 -5.16 -6.85 0.00
CA GLN A 9 -5.87 -6.81 1.29
C GLN A 9 -5.02 -7.38 2.43
N LEU A 10 -4.44 -8.56 2.22
CA LEU A 10 -3.60 -9.21 3.23
C LEU A 10 -2.37 -8.37 3.57
N ALA A 11 -1.70 -7.80 2.57
CA ALA A 11 -0.55 -6.92 2.78
C ALA A 11 -0.94 -5.66 3.58
N THR A 12 -2.06 -5.03 3.20
CA THR A 12 -2.59 -3.84 3.89
C THR A 12 -2.91 -4.13 5.36
N GLY A 13 -3.61 -5.24 5.64
CA GLY A 13 -3.95 -5.64 7.00
C GLY A 13 -2.71 -5.96 7.85
N CYS A 14 -1.68 -6.59 7.27
CA CYS A 14 -0.40 -6.80 7.95
C CYS A 14 0.28 -5.47 8.34
N GLY A 15 0.26 -4.49 7.44
CA GLY A 15 0.75 -3.15 7.72
C GLY A 15 0.01 -2.47 8.87
N ILE A 16 -1.33 -2.41 8.79
CA ILE A 16 -2.15 -1.76 9.83
C ILE A 16 -1.89 -2.36 11.20
N ARG A 17 -1.84 -3.69 11.32
CA ARG A 17 -1.53 -4.36 12.58
C ARG A 17 -0.15 -4.01 13.12
N ALA A 18 0.84 -3.82 12.24
CA ALA A 18 2.20 -3.42 12.65
C ALA A 18 2.29 -2.00 13.22
N LEU A 19 1.29 -1.14 12.98
CA LEU A 19 1.22 0.19 13.62
C LEU A 19 0.88 0.10 15.12
N HIS A 20 0.34 -1.03 15.58
CA HIS A 20 -0.14 -1.23 16.96
C HIS A 20 -1.11 -0.11 17.40
N GLN A 21 -1.95 0.35 16.47
CA GLN A 21 -2.98 1.37 16.71
C GLN A 21 -4.38 0.77 16.51
N PRO A 22 -5.40 1.24 17.24
CA PRO A 22 -6.77 0.73 17.16
C PRO A 22 -7.53 1.23 15.92
N ILE A 23 -6.86 1.29 14.76
CA ILE A 23 -7.45 1.82 13.51
C ILE A 23 -8.67 1.00 13.10
N GLU A 24 -8.57 -0.33 13.10
CA GLU A 24 -9.67 -1.22 12.71
C GLU A 24 -10.85 -1.10 13.70
N GLU A 25 -10.56 -1.00 14.99
CA GLU A 25 -11.56 -0.85 16.05
C GLU A 25 -12.32 0.49 15.93
N ILE A 26 -11.60 1.60 15.74
CA ILE A 26 -12.19 2.92 15.51
C ILE A 26 -13.09 2.89 14.27
N LEU A 27 -12.60 2.36 13.15
CA LEU A 27 -13.35 2.31 11.90
C LEU A 27 -14.60 1.44 12.00
N SER A 28 -14.51 0.29 12.66
CA SER A 28 -15.66 -0.60 12.90
C SER A 28 -16.70 0.00 13.86
N SER A 29 -16.26 0.87 14.77
CA SER A 29 -17.16 1.54 15.73
C SER A 29 -17.86 2.74 15.10
N ILE A 30 -17.21 3.44 14.16
CA ILE A 30 -17.82 4.54 13.41
C ILE A 30 -18.75 4.00 12.30
N TYR A 31 -18.40 2.89 11.65
CA TYR A 31 -19.18 2.31 10.56
C TYR A 31 -19.74 0.95 10.95
N ALA A 32 -21.06 0.90 11.16
CA ALA A 32 -21.81 -0.30 11.58
C ALA A 32 -21.56 -1.55 10.71
N HIS A 33 -21.23 -1.37 9.43
CA HIS A 33 -20.77 -2.42 8.52
C HIS A 33 -19.42 -2.02 7.91
N PHE A 34 -18.34 -2.40 8.58
CA PHE A 34 -16.98 -2.21 8.06
C PHE A 34 -16.37 -3.55 7.67
N ASP A 35 -16.53 -3.91 6.39
CA ASP A 35 -15.62 -4.88 5.78
C ASP A 35 -14.32 -4.15 5.44
N ILE A 36 -13.21 -4.64 5.99
CA ILE A 36 -11.87 -4.21 5.61
C ILE A 36 -11.59 -4.74 4.21
N ARG A 37 -12.24 -4.19 3.19
CA ARG A 37 -11.81 -4.29 1.80
C ARG A 37 -10.92 -3.08 1.55
N TRP A 38 -9.72 -3.28 1.03
CA TRP A 38 -8.65 -2.27 0.97
C TRP A 38 -9.08 -1.02 0.20
N LEU A 39 -9.94 -1.19 -0.80
CA LEU A 39 -10.59 -0.11 -1.53
C LEU A 39 -11.53 0.73 -0.67
N SER A 40 -12.30 0.08 0.19
CA SER A 40 -13.19 0.74 1.14
C SER A 40 -12.41 1.36 2.29
N LEU A 41 -11.29 0.77 2.69
CA LEU A 41 -10.44 1.24 3.79
C LEU A 41 -9.89 2.66 3.53
N LEU A 42 -9.28 2.91 2.36
CA LEU A 42 -8.79 4.26 2.05
C LEU A 42 -9.93 5.28 2.04
N THR A 43 -11.07 4.94 1.43
CA THR A 43 -12.25 5.82 1.40
C THR A 43 -12.78 6.09 2.80
N CYS A 44 -12.81 5.09 3.69
CA CYS A 44 -13.26 5.25 5.07
C CYS A 44 -12.30 6.12 5.88
N ILE A 45 -10.98 5.90 5.76
CA ILE A 45 -9.97 6.75 6.41
C ILE A 45 -10.11 8.21 5.95
N LYS A 46 -10.27 8.45 4.64
CA LYS A 46 -10.49 9.79 4.09
C LYS A 46 -11.78 10.41 4.62
N ARG A 47 -12.86 9.64 4.73
CA ARG A 47 -14.15 10.12 5.25
C ARG A 47 -14.04 10.50 6.73
N VAL A 48 -13.41 9.66 7.56
CA VAL A 48 -13.15 9.98 8.98
C VAL A 48 -12.31 11.24 9.09
N LEU A 49 -11.22 11.37 8.32
CA LEU A 49 -10.39 12.57 8.33
C LEU A 49 -11.16 13.83 7.90
N SER A 50 -12.03 13.74 6.90
CA SER A 50 -12.85 14.88 6.44
C SER A 50 -13.86 15.37 7.48
N GLN A 51 -14.24 14.50 8.41
CA GLN A 51 -15.21 14.80 9.47
C GLN A 51 -14.53 14.80 10.85
N TRP A 52 -13.19 14.87 10.91
CA TRP A 52 -12.46 14.64 12.16
C TRP A 52 -12.95 15.53 13.29
N ASP A 53 -13.01 16.84 13.04
CA ASP A 53 -13.36 17.82 14.07
C ASP A 53 -14.85 17.73 14.44
N ALA A 54 -15.72 17.40 13.48
CA ALA A 54 -17.14 17.15 13.74
C ALA A 54 -17.37 15.89 14.58
N LEU A 55 -16.65 14.81 14.28
CA LEU A 55 -16.69 13.57 15.05
C LEU A 55 -16.13 13.80 16.47
N GLN A 56 -15.03 14.53 16.58
CA GLN A 56 -14.45 14.90 17.87
C GLN A 56 -15.47 15.68 18.72
N ALA A 57 -16.10 16.71 18.16
CA ALA A 57 -17.11 17.50 18.86
C ALA A 57 -18.36 16.67 19.23
N TYR A 58 -18.81 15.79 18.34
CA TYR A 58 -19.94 14.90 18.58
C TYR A 58 -19.67 13.95 19.75
N PHE A 59 -18.56 13.22 19.73
CA PHE A 59 -18.24 12.27 20.79
C PHE A 59 -17.86 12.95 22.11
N ALA A 60 -17.29 14.16 22.07
CA ALA A 60 -17.01 14.95 23.27
C ALA A 60 -18.29 15.49 23.96
N SER A 61 -19.38 15.69 23.22
CA SER A 61 -20.66 16.19 23.74
C SER A 61 -21.69 15.11 24.01
N HIS A 62 -21.36 13.84 23.77
CA HIS A 62 -22.28 12.72 23.94
C HIS A 62 -22.51 12.39 25.42
N GLU A 63 -23.75 12.08 25.80
CA GLU A 63 -24.14 11.79 27.21
C GLU A 63 -23.39 10.61 27.86
N ASP A 64 -22.80 9.74 27.05
CA ASP A 64 -22.09 8.53 27.50
C ASP A 64 -20.57 8.69 27.46
N VAL A 65 -20.05 9.89 27.18
CA VAL A 65 -18.59 10.15 27.11
C VAL A 65 -17.88 9.88 28.44
N GLU A 66 -18.55 10.12 29.56
CA GLU A 66 -18.01 9.85 30.89
C GLU A 66 -18.15 8.38 31.31
N LYS A 67 -19.06 7.64 30.66
CA LYS A 67 -19.32 6.24 30.99
C LYS A 67 -18.31 5.33 30.29
N PRO A 68 -17.82 4.27 30.96
CA PRO A 68 -16.97 3.29 30.29
C PRO A 68 -17.74 2.64 29.15
N GLY A 69 -17.17 2.66 27.94
CA GLY A 69 -17.81 2.12 26.76
C GLY A 69 -17.23 2.67 25.45
N LYS A 70 -17.90 2.33 24.34
CA LYS A 70 -17.44 2.68 22.98
C LYS A 70 -17.38 4.19 22.74
N VAL A 71 -18.33 4.95 23.29
CA VAL A 71 -18.40 6.41 23.13
C VAL A 71 -17.17 7.09 23.74
N LYS A 72 -16.85 6.77 24.99
CA LYS A 72 -15.65 7.25 25.68
C LYS A 72 -14.36 6.89 24.95
N MET A 73 -14.22 5.62 24.57
CA MET A 73 -13.07 5.13 23.81
C MET A 73 -12.88 5.90 22.49
N LEU A 74 -13.97 6.14 21.74
CA LEU A 74 -13.92 6.92 20.51
C LEU A 74 -13.54 8.38 20.76
N ALA A 75 -14.08 9.01 21.80
CA ALA A 75 -13.73 10.38 22.19
C ALA A 75 -12.23 10.51 22.52
N GLU A 76 -11.69 9.57 23.30
CA GLU A 76 -10.26 9.50 23.64
C GLU A 76 -9.39 9.33 22.38
N HIS A 77 -9.77 8.44 21.46
CA HIS A 77 -9.02 8.22 20.23
C HIS A 77 -9.08 9.39 19.26
N LEU A 78 -10.23 10.05 19.11
CA LEU A 78 -10.40 11.21 18.24
C LEU A 78 -9.73 12.47 18.79
N THR A 79 -9.50 12.53 20.10
CA THR A 79 -8.73 13.60 20.76
C THR A 79 -7.22 13.34 20.69
N SER A 80 -6.80 12.07 20.55
CA SER A 80 -5.40 11.72 20.45
C SER A 80 -4.78 12.19 19.13
N LYS A 81 -3.82 13.13 19.24
CA LYS A 81 -3.00 13.60 18.11
C LYS A 81 -2.23 12.45 17.44
N LYS A 82 -1.77 11.48 18.24
CA LYS A 82 -1.13 10.26 17.73
C LYS A 82 -2.06 9.48 16.80
N THR A 83 -3.33 9.28 17.19
CA THR A 83 -4.31 8.62 16.30
C THR A 83 -4.50 9.41 15.01
N LYS A 84 -4.68 10.73 15.10
CA LYS A 84 -4.84 11.60 13.90
C LYS A 84 -3.65 11.49 12.96
N PHE A 85 -2.42 11.49 13.50
CA PHE A 85 -1.19 11.28 12.73
C PHE A 85 -1.24 9.97 11.92
N PHE A 86 -1.61 8.84 12.55
CA PHE A 86 -1.67 7.56 11.83
C PHE A 86 -2.78 7.50 10.78
N PHE A 87 -3.93 8.14 11.00
CA PHE A 87 -4.96 8.28 9.96
C PHE A 87 -4.43 9.10 8.77
N LEU A 88 -3.74 10.21 9.03
CA LEU A 88 -3.12 11.05 7.98
C LEU A 88 -2.06 10.28 7.20
N PHE A 89 -1.18 9.54 7.89
CA PHE A 89 -0.18 8.65 7.28
C PHE A 89 -0.86 7.61 6.37
N LEU A 90 -1.85 6.89 6.91
CA LEU A 90 -2.58 5.84 6.16
C LEU A 90 -3.30 6.40 4.93
N SER A 91 -3.88 7.60 5.03
CA SER A 91 -4.56 8.25 3.91
C SER A 91 -3.66 8.51 2.69
N GLN A 92 -2.35 8.55 2.91
CA GLN A 92 -1.35 8.79 1.87
C GLN A 92 -0.67 7.50 1.43
N VAL A 93 -0.27 6.65 2.37
CA VAL A 93 0.48 5.42 2.06
C VAL A 93 -0.39 4.36 1.38
N LEU A 94 -1.71 4.38 1.59
CA LEU A 94 -2.62 3.43 0.97
C LEU A 94 -3.01 3.81 -0.47
N LYS A 95 -2.63 4.99 -0.98
CA LYS A 95 -3.01 5.44 -2.35
C LYS A 95 -2.50 4.50 -3.46
N PRO A 96 -1.21 4.09 -3.50
CA PRO A 96 -0.75 3.18 -4.55
C PRO A 96 -1.41 1.81 -4.46
N LEU A 97 -1.78 1.39 -3.25
CA LEU A 97 -2.57 0.19 -3.08
C LEU A 97 -3.93 0.39 -3.73
N ALA A 98 -4.64 1.47 -3.37
CA ALA A 98 -5.97 1.88 -3.85
C ALA A 98 -6.13 1.95 -5.39
N GLU A 99 -5.03 2.11 -6.12
CA GLU A 99 -5.01 2.25 -7.58
C GLU A 99 -4.91 0.90 -8.33
N LEU A 100 -4.67 -0.21 -7.64
CA LEU A 100 -4.50 -1.57 -8.20
C LEU A 100 -5.81 -2.25 -8.68
N LYS A 101 -6.77 -1.48 -9.21
CA LYS A 101 -8.16 -1.93 -9.38
C LYS A 101 -8.40 -2.82 -10.59
N GLU A 102 -7.69 -2.61 -11.69
CA GLU A 102 -8.00 -3.24 -12.97
C GLU A 102 -6.71 -3.53 -13.74
N PHE A 103 -6.16 -4.73 -13.58
CA PHE A 103 -5.01 -5.14 -14.38
C PHE A 103 -5.41 -6.04 -15.53
N MET A 104 -4.96 -5.64 -16.71
CA MET A 104 -4.76 -6.60 -17.78
C MET A 104 -3.69 -7.61 -17.32
N ILE A 105 -3.99 -8.90 -17.47
CA ILE A 105 -3.14 -9.99 -16.96
C ILE A 105 -1.68 -9.89 -17.43
N HIS A 106 -1.46 -9.28 -18.61
CA HIS A 106 -0.14 -9.07 -19.19
C HIS A 106 0.70 -7.97 -18.52
N ARG A 107 0.08 -7.05 -17.77
CA ARG A 107 0.78 -6.04 -16.96
C ARG A 107 0.88 -6.44 -15.50
N LEU A 108 0.11 -7.43 -15.05
CA LEU A 108 -0.02 -7.80 -13.65
C LEU A 108 1.34 -8.02 -12.96
N HIS A 109 2.29 -8.71 -13.62
CA HIS A 109 3.64 -8.92 -13.05
C HIS A 109 4.40 -7.60 -12.85
N GLN A 110 4.40 -6.73 -13.87
CA GLN A 110 5.05 -5.43 -13.82
C GLN A 110 4.43 -4.54 -12.73
N GLU A 111 3.11 -4.56 -12.60
CA GLU A 111 2.36 -3.74 -11.65
C GLU A 111 2.58 -4.19 -10.20
N MET A 112 2.59 -5.51 -9.95
CA MET A 112 2.97 -6.06 -8.64
C MET A 112 4.42 -5.71 -8.28
N THR A 113 5.34 -5.84 -9.23
CA THR A 113 6.76 -5.51 -9.03
C THR A 113 6.94 -4.03 -8.75
N SER A 114 6.27 -3.17 -9.54
CA SER A 114 6.27 -1.72 -9.38
C SER A 114 5.72 -1.31 -8.02
N LEU A 115 4.61 -1.92 -7.59
CA LEU A 115 4.03 -1.68 -6.28
C LEU A 115 5.01 -2.01 -5.16
N VAL A 116 5.63 -3.19 -5.18
CA VAL A 116 6.63 -3.57 -4.18
C VAL A 116 7.77 -2.56 -4.13
N ARG A 117 8.33 -2.19 -5.29
CA ARG A 117 9.40 -1.18 -5.36
C ARG A 117 8.95 0.19 -4.86
N SER A 118 7.71 0.59 -5.15
CA SER A 118 7.15 1.87 -4.66
C SER A 118 7.00 1.90 -3.14
N PHE A 119 6.76 0.75 -2.49
CA PHE A 119 6.75 0.65 -1.04
C PHE A 119 8.18 0.65 -0.49
N MET A 120 9.10 -0.10 -1.11
CA MET A 120 10.52 -0.08 -0.74
C MET A 120 11.11 1.34 -0.80
N GLY A 121 10.83 2.10 -1.86
CA GLY A 121 11.35 3.46 -2.05
C GLY A 121 10.86 4.49 -1.02
N ARG A 122 9.92 4.13 -0.15
CA ARG A 122 9.46 4.98 0.96
C ARG A 122 10.33 4.89 2.21
N PHE A 123 11.15 3.85 2.31
CA PHE A 123 11.99 3.59 3.48
C PHE A 123 13.39 3.08 3.13
N LEU A 124 13.73 2.97 1.85
CA LEU A 124 15.06 2.58 1.34
C LEU A 124 15.55 3.57 0.27
N PRO A 125 16.87 3.84 0.22
CA PRO A 125 17.49 4.57 -0.87
C PRO A 125 17.25 3.92 -2.24
N ALA A 126 17.04 4.73 -3.28
CA ALA A 126 16.83 4.26 -4.65
C ALA A 126 18.02 3.44 -5.18
N SER A 127 19.25 3.74 -4.73
CA SER A 127 20.47 2.99 -5.08
C SER A 127 20.44 1.53 -4.64
N LEU A 128 19.63 1.16 -3.65
CA LEU A 128 19.46 -0.21 -3.17
C LEU A 128 18.30 -0.96 -3.85
N ILE A 129 17.52 -0.27 -4.69
CA ILE A 129 16.31 -0.80 -5.33
C ILE A 129 16.44 -0.86 -6.85
N ALA A 130 17.02 0.19 -7.44
CA ALA A 130 17.15 0.34 -8.88
C ALA A 130 17.96 -0.82 -9.46
N ASP A 131 17.39 -1.50 -10.45
CA ASP A 131 18.01 -2.62 -11.18
C ASP A 131 18.43 -3.85 -10.34
N VAL A 132 18.04 -3.88 -9.05
CA VAL A 132 18.24 -5.05 -8.18
C VAL A 132 17.00 -5.98 -8.27
N PRO A 133 17.18 -7.30 -8.44
CA PRO A 133 16.09 -8.26 -8.32
C PRO A 133 15.46 -8.19 -6.93
N LEU A 134 14.12 -8.17 -6.85
CA LEU A 134 13.40 -7.94 -5.58
C LEU A 134 13.82 -8.87 -4.44
N LYS A 135 14.14 -10.13 -4.75
CA LYS A 135 14.58 -11.16 -3.80
C LYS A 135 15.94 -10.87 -3.14
N ASP A 136 16.79 -10.09 -3.81
CA ASP A 136 18.15 -9.79 -3.36
C ASP A 136 18.20 -8.50 -2.52
N ILE A 137 17.11 -7.74 -2.48
CA ILE A 137 17.00 -6.49 -1.70
C ILE A 137 16.82 -6.82 -0.22
N LYS A 138 17.79 -6.43 0.61
CA LYS A 138 17.78 -6.66 2.06
C LYS A 138 16.99 -5.61 2.84
N PHE A 139 15.72 -5.42 2.47
CA PHE A 139 14.87 -4.35 3.00
C PHE A 139 14.59 -4.41 4.51
N LYS A 140 14.86 -5.54 5.18
CA LYS A 140 14.65 -5.69 6.63
C LYS A 140 15.80 -5.14 7.48
N GLU A 141 16.97 -4.90 6.89
CA GLU A 141 18.14 -4.42 7.62
C GLU A 141 18.00 -2.92 7.92
N ALA A 142 17.81 -2.58 9.19
CA ALA A 142 17.58 -1.18 9.62
C ALA A 142 18.72 -0.23 9.23
N SER A 143 19.96 -0.72 9.13
CA SER A 143 21.13 0.05 8.69
C SER A 143 21.11 0.46 7.22
N LEU A 144 20.30 -0.22 6.40
CA LEU A 144 20.13 0.09 4.97
C LEU A 144 18.93 0.99 4.70
N GLN A 145 18.08 1.22 5.70
CA GLN A 145 16.88 2.03 5.59
C GLN A 145 17.17 3.52 5.82
N PHE A 146 16.24 4.37 5.37
CA PHE A 146 16.35 5.79 5.64
C PHE A 146 16.42 6.08 7.16
N PRO A 147 17.23 7.08 7.57
CA PRO A 147 17.18 7.63 8.91
C PRO A 147 15.75 8.09 9.26
N ASP A 148 15.46 8.16 10.57
CA ASP A 148 14.12 8.50 11.07
C ASP A 148 13.55 9.82 10.52
N LYS A 149 14.42 10.79 10.22
CA LYS A 149 14.05 12.10 9.65
C LYS A 149 13.70 12.07 8.17
N GLU A 150 14.19 11.06 7.44
CA GLU A 150 14.01 10.92 5.99
C GLU A 150 12.94 9.87 5.65
N LEU A 151 12.37 9.21 6.66
CA LEU A 151 11.33 8.22 6.47
C LEU A 151 10.07 8.87 5.88
N PHE A 152 9.49 8.24 4.85
CA PHE A 152 8.27 8.76 4.26
C PHE A 152 7.10 8.69 5.25
N LEU A 153 6.58 9.86 5.64
CA LEU A 153 5.32 10.00 6.39
C LEU A 153 4.17 10.48 5.47
N GLY A 154 4.53 11.16 4.39
CA GLY A 154 3.63 11.89 3.49
C GLY A 154 3.29 13.27 4.04
N ALA A 155 3.12 14.25 3.15
CA ALA A 155 3.00 15.68 3.46
C ALA A 155 2.03 15.99 4.61
N ALA A 156 0.79 15.50 4.57
CA ALA A 156 -0.20 15.84 5.59
C ALA A 156 0.16 15.32 7.00
N ALA A 157 0.77 14.13 7.11
CA ALA A 157 1.20 13.58 8.39
C ALA A 157 2.47 14.27 8.91
N GLN A 158 3.36 14.66 7.99
CA GLN A 158 4.57 15.41 8.32
C GLN A 158 4.25 16.80 8.86
N THR A 159 3.45 17.59 8.13
CA THR A 159 3.00 18.91 8.59
C THR A 159 2.29 18.81 9.94
N PHE A 160 1.39 17.83 10.09
CA PHE A 160 0.72 17.61 11.37
C PHE A 160 1.69 17.29 12.52
N LEU A 161 2.74 16.52 12.26
CA LEU A 161 3.76 16.20 13.26
C LEU A 161 4.56 17.43 13.65
N GLU A 162 4.95 18.25 12.67
CA GLU A 162 5.68 19.50 12.87
C GLU A 162 4.85 20.52 13.67
N ASP A 163 3.58 20.71 13.31
CA ASP A 163 2.64 21.61 13.98
C ASP A 163 2.34 21.21 15.44
N ASN A 164 2.57 19.95 15.80
CA ASN A 164 2.23 19.39 17.11
C ASN A 164 3.46 18.80 17.82
N MET A 165 4.67 19.23 17.44
CA MET A 165 5.92 18.66 17.92
C MET A 165 6.09 18.78 19.44
N ASP A 166 5.67 19.90 20.04
CA ASP A 166 5.80 20.14 21.48
C ASP A 166 5.07 19.07 22.31
N GLU A 167 3.85 18.70 21.90
CA GLU A 167 3.04 17.69 22.57
C GLU A 167 3.42 16.26 22.19
N LEU A 168 3.88 16.05 20.95
CA LEU A 168 4.19 14.72 20.43
C LEU A 168 5.65 14.29 20.64
N SER A 169 6.54 15.18 21.06
CA SER A 169 7.99 14.97 21.21
C SER A 169 8.36 13.63 21.85
N SER A 170 7.72 13.29 22.97
CA SER A 170 7.93 12.03 23.70
C SER A 170 7.50 10.78 22.92
N SER A 171 6.51 10.91 22.04
CA SER A 171 5.92 9.83 21.25
C SER A 171 6.53 9.68 19.86
N VAL A 172 7.25 10.69 19.36
CA VAL A 172 7.85 10.69 18.01
C VAL A 172 8.67 9.43 17.73
N PRO A 173 9.61 8.99 18.59
CA PRO A 173 10.41 7.79 18.31
C PRO A 173 9.55 6.52 18.13
N MET A 174 8.50 6.37 18.96
CA MET A 174 7.56 5.26 18.84
C MET A 174 6.76 5.35 17.53
N MET A 175 6.33 6.54 17.14
CA MET A 175 5.55 6.74 15.91
C MET A 175 6.38 6.44 14.66
N ILE A 176 7.63 6.92 14.61
CA ILE A 176 8.53 6.65 13.48
C ILE A 176 8.87 5.15 13.41
N LYS A 177 9.14 4.50 14.56
CA LYS A 177 9.31 3.06 14.63
C LYS A 177 8.08 2.32 14.09
N ALA A 178 6.87 2.72 14.48
CA ALA A 178 5.64 2.09 14.00
C ALA A 178 5.47 2.25 12.48
N VAL A 179 5.79 3.42 11.91
CA VAL A 179 5.78 3.63 10.46
C VAL A 179 6.79 2.74 9.75
N ARG A 180 7.99 2.56 10.31
CA ARG A 180 9.02 1.65 9.79
C ARG A 180 8.54 0.19 9.83
N ASP A 181 7.98 -0.23 10.96
CA ASP A 181 7.41 -1.56 11.15
C ASP A 181 6.26 -1.82 10.15
N PHE A 182 5.43 -0.81 9.88
CA PHE A 182 4.40 -0.85 8.84
C PHE A 182 5.01 -1.16 7.46
N PHE A 183 6.02 -0.41 7.04
CA PHE A 183 6.63 -0.62 5.73
C PHE A 183 7.26 -2.00 5.60
N VAL A 184 8.03 -2.43 6.59
CA VAL A 184 8.64 -3.76 6.62
C VAL A 184 7.58 -4.86 6.57
N ALA A 185 6.48 -4.72 7.33
CA ALA A 185 5.40 -5.70 7.36
C ALA A 185 4.65 -5.79 6.03
N VAL A 186 4.28 -4.66 5.43
CA VAL A 186 3.60 -4.61 4.12
C VAL A 186 4.48 -5.20 3.04
N THR A 187 5.74 -4.76 2.93
CA THR A 187 6.67 -5.25 1.90
C THR A 187 6.96 -6.74 2.09
N THR A 188 7.16 -7.21 3.33
CA THR A 188 7.33 -8.66 3.59
C THR A 188 6.10 -9.44 3.13
N LYS A 189 4.90 -8.94 3.42
CA LYS A 189 3.68 -9.63 3.03
C LYS A 189 3.51 -9.65 1.51
N MET A 190 3.79 -8.56 0.81
CA MET A 190 3.77 -8.52 -0.65
C MET A 190 4.77 -9.50 -1.27
N MET A 191 6.02 -9.51 -0.79
CA MET A 191 7.09 -10.39 -1.29
C MET A 191 6.74 -11.87 -1.13
N THR A 192 6.02 -12.24 -0.08
CA THR A 192 5.62 -13.64 0.18
C THR A 192 4.29 -14.03 -0.47
N ALA A 193 3.38 -13.08 -0.67
CA ALA A 193 2.04 -13.35 -1.17
C ALA A 193 1.91 -13.19 -2.69
N PHE A 194 2.70 -12.31 -3.30
CA PHE A 194 2.65 -12.07 -4.74
C PHE A 194 3.39 -13.16 -5.50
N PRO A 195 2.85 -13.64 -6.63
CA PRO A 195 3.51 -14.64 -7.48
C PRO A 195 4.60 -14.00 -8.34
N LEU A 196 5.59 -13.35 -7.71
CA LEU A 196 6.66 -12.59 -8.39
C LEU A 196 7.59 -13.49 -9.22
N ASP A 197 7.77 -14.75 -8.82
CA ASP A 197 8.57 -15.76 -9.51
C ASP A 197 7.77 -16.56 -10.57
N ASN A 198 6.51 -16.19 -10.83
CA ASN A 198 5.69 -16.91 -11.79
C ASN A 198 6.13 -16.59 -13.23
N ILE A 199 6.78 -17.58 -13.86
CA ILE A 199 7.32 -17.51 -15.23
C ILE A 199 6.24 -17.16 -16.26
N ILE A 200 5.01 -17.65 -16.09
CA ILE A 200 3.91 -17.34 -17.01
C ILE A 200 3.60 -15.84 -16.93
N LEU A 201 3.37 -15.31 -15.73
CA LEU A 201 3.06 -13.88 -15.55
C LEU A 201 4.21 -12.97 -16.01
N GLN A 202 5.47 -13.38 -15.79
CA GLN A 202 6.65 -12.68 -16.31
C GLN A 202 6.64 -12.61 -17.84
N ASN A 203 6.33 -13.72 -18.51
CA ASN A 203 6.33 -13.81 -19.98
C ASN A 203 5.10 -13.19 -20.63
N LEU A 204 3.98 -13.01 -19.92
CA LEU A 204 2.79 -12.37 -20.48
C LEU A 204 3.03 -10.90 -20.83
N THR A 205 4.08 -10.27 -20.30
CA THR A 205 4.50 -8.90 -20.66
C THR A 205 4.70 -8.70 -22.16
N VAL A 206 5.02 -9.76 -22.93
CA VAL A 206 5.10 -9.75 -24.40
C VAL A 206 3.79 -9.32 -25.09
N LEU A 207 2.66 -9.48 -24.40
CA LEU A 207 1.34 -9.08 -24.90
C LEU A 207 1.07 -7.58 -24.71
N ASN A 208 1.93 -6.84 -23.99
CA ASN A 208 1.80 -5.40 -23.84
C ASN A 208 2.02 -4.71 -25.21
N GLN A 209 1.00 -3.99 -25.69
CA GLN A 209 1.07 -3.29 -26.96
C GLN A 209 2.07 -2.13 -26.94
N GLU A 210 2.27 -1.49 -25.78
CA GLU A 210 3.20 -0.37 -25.61
C GLU A 210 4.66 -0.80 -25.80
N SER A 211 5.02 -2.04 -25.45
CA SER A 211 6.35 -2.61 -25.70
C SER A 211 6.62 -2.97 -27.17
N ARG A 212 5.61 -2.98 -28.05
CA ARG A 212 5.81 -3.28 -29.49
C ARG A 212 6.57 -2.17 -30.21
N HIS A 213 6.53 -0.93 -29.73
CA HIS A 213 7.25 0.18 -30.37
C HIS A 213 8.76 0.18 -30.12
N GLN A 214 9.26 -0.65 -29.20
CA GLN A 214 10.71 -0.86 -29.01
C GLN A 214 11.29 -1.93 -29.94
N PHE A 215 10.45 -2.71 -30.62
CA PHE A 215 10.88 -3.65 -31.66
C PHE A 215 10.78 -2.99 -33.04
N SER A 216 11.63 -1.99 -33.28
CA SER A 216 11.97 -1.60 -34.65
C SER A 216 12.97 -2.61 -35.21
N PRO A 217 12.75 -3.21 -36.39
CA PRO A 217 13.66 -4.19 -36.97
C PRO A 217 14.88 -3.47 -37.55
N ASN A 218 15.76 -2.94 -36.71
CA ASN A 218 17.07 -2.45 -37.11
C ASN A 218 18.02 -2.40 -35.91
N SER A 219 18.52 -3.57 -35.52
CA SER A 219 19.89 -3.74 -35.01
C SER A 219 20.15 -5.22 -34.80
N GLY A 220 21.15 -5.74 -35.51
CA GLY A 220 21.55 -7.14 -35.43
C GLY A 220 22.19 -7.46 -34.08
N ALA A 221 21.50 -8.25 -33.27
CA ALA A 221 22.09 -9.21 -32.33
C ALA A 221 21.00 -10.21 -31.96
N ALA A 222 21.10 -11.41 -32.53
CA ALA A 222 20.15 -12.48 -32.30
C ALA A 222 20.33 -13.08 -30.89
N HIS A 223 19.46 -12.69 -29.96
CA HIS A 223 19.04 -13.58 -28.88
C HIS A 223 17.60 -14.01 -29.17
N SER A 224 17.48 -15.19 -29.78
CA SER A 224 16.23 -15.80 -30.22
C SER A 224 15.41 -16.31 -29.03
N TYR A 225 14.69 -15.42 -28.35
CA TYR A 225 13.55 -15.85 -27.56
C TYR A 225 12.40 -16.16 -28.52
N THR A 226 12.24 -17.44 -28.86
CA THR A 226 11.04 -17.91 -29.58
C THR A 226 9.94 -18.13 -28.54
N PRO A 227 8.85 -17.35 -28.54
CA PRO A 227 7.74 -17.59 -27.64
C PRO A 227 7.17 -18.98 -27.93
N SER A 228 6.96 -19.78 -26.86
CA SER A 228 6.32 -21.09 -26.99
C SER A 228 5.01 -20.98 -27.79
N LYS A 229 4.69 -22.03 -28.57
CA LYS A 229 3.41 -22.12 -29.31
C LYS A 229 2.21 -21.83 -28.40
N ALA A 230 2.27 -22.15 -27.11
CA ALA A 230 1.22 -21.85 -26.14
C ALA A 230 1.03 -20.34 -25.90
N VAL A 231 2.11 -19.55 -25.89
CA VAL A 231 2.08 -18.09 -25.74
C VAL A 231 1.51 -17.44 -27.01
N LEU A 232 1.89 -17.95 -28.18
CA LEU A 232 1.33 -17.50 -29.47
C LEU A 232 -0.16 -17.87 -29.62
N LEU A 233 -0.58 -19.03 -29.11
CA LEU A 233 -1.98 -19.45 -29.11
C LEU A 233 -2.81 -18.61 -28.13
N ALA A 234 -2.28 -18.32 -26.94
CA ALA A 234 -2.91 -17.45 -25.95
C ALA A 234 -3.03 -16.01 -26.48
N ALA A 235 -2.00 -15.49 -27.15
CA ALA A 235 -2.03 -14.20 -27.82
C ALA A 235 -3.15 -14.13 -28.87
N LYS A 236 -3.26 -15.16 -29.72
CA LYS A 236 -4.31 -15.26 -30.76
C LYS A 236 -5.72 -15.37 -30.18
N HIS A 237 -5.91 -16.07 -29.06
CA HIS A 237 -7.21 -16.16 -28.39
C HIS A 237 -7.61 -14.87 -27.67
N CYS A 238 -6.64 -14.08 -27.18
CA CYS A 238 -6.93 -12.79 -26.54
C CYS A 238 -7.29 -11.69 -27.55
N THR A 239 -6.68 -11.64 -28.74
CA THR A 239 -7.07 -10.66 -29.77
C THR A 239 -8.46 -10.92 -30.35
N PHE A 240 -8.93 -12.17 -30.39
CA PHE A 240 -10.24 -12.49 -30.96
C PHE A 240 -11.43 -12.10 -30.07
N LYS A 241 -11.22 -11.85 -28.78
CA LYS A 241 -12.28 -11.39 -27.86
C LYS A 241 -12.50 -9.87 -27.82
N TYR A 242 -11.68 -9.08 -28.53
CA TYR A 242 -11.78 -7.61 -28.52
C TYR A 242 -12.44 -6.99 -29.76
N ASN A 243 -12.96 -7.80 -30.70
CA ASN A 243 -13.65 -7.31 -31.91
C ASN A 243 -15.15 -7.63 -31.96
N HIS A 244 -15.75 -8.07 -30.86
CA HIS A 244 -17.20 -8.18 -30.73
C HIS A 244 -17.65 -7.79 -29.32
N GLN A 245 -17.76 -6.48 -29.09
CA GLN A 245 -18.79 -5.84 -28.27
C GLN A 245 -18.77 -4.34 -28.53
#